data_AF-A0A852I5E8-F1
#
_entry.id   AF-A0A852I5E8-F1
#
_cell.length_a   1.000
_cell.length_b   1.000
_cell.length_c   1.000
_cell.angle_alpha   90.00
_cell.angle_beta   90.00
_cell.angle_gamma   90.00
#
_symmetry.space_group_name_H-M   'P 1'
#
loop_
_entity.id
_entity.type
_entity.pdbx_description
1 polymer ?
#
loop_
_entity_poly.entity_id
_entity_poly.type
_entity_poly.pdbx_seq_one_letter_code
_entity_poly.pdbx_strand_id
1 'polypeptide(L)'
;PNHCWLHLMVPEFSRSLHNLLQKFSDIPDMSDVLSNYSIINNLTRIINDLMACLAFDKNKDFVKENGHLYEEGHFIPEDFFRHFNSTIEVYKESADRLDKNDCILPSTVGTPENDSRVAVTKTFLFPPVAASSLRNDSIGSSTSSNS
;
A
#
# COMPACT_ATOMS: atom_id res chain seq x y z
N PRO A 1 -6.73 -4.70 9.24
CA PRO A 1 -6.41 -4.08 10.55
C PRO A 1 -6.24 -2.57 10.41
N ASN A 2 -6.62 -1.76 11.40
CA ASN A 2 -6.56 -0.29 11.29
C ASN A 2 -5.13 0.23 11.07
N HIS A 3 -4.12 -0.44 11.63
CA HIS A 3 -2.72 -0.06 11.46
C HIS A 3 -2.24 -0.12 10.00
N CYS A 4 -2.87 -0.92 9.15
CA CYS A 4 -2.50 -1.01 7.74
C CYS A 4 -2.87 0.25 6.95
N TRP A 5 -3.94 0.93 7.34
CA TRP A 5 -4.31 2.20 6.72
C TRP A 5 -3.30 3.30 7.01
N LEU A 6 -2.49 3.20 8.07
CA LEU A 6 -1.44 4.18 8.36
C LEU A 6 -0.45 4.31 7.21
N HIS A 7 -0.12 3.19 6.54
CA HIS A 7 0.79 3.19 5.40
C HIS A 7 0.25 3.98 4.20
N LEU A 8 -1.07 4.16 4.08
CA LEU A 8 -1.70 4.98 3.02
C LEU A 8 -2.00 6.41 3.50
N MET A 9 -2.55 6.55 4.71
CA MET A 9 -3.01 7.84 5.22
C MET A 9 -1.88 8.79 5.61
N VAL A 10 -0.80 8.29 6.22
CA VAL A 10 0.30 9.13 6.71
C VAL A 10 1.01 9.89 5.56
N PRO A 11 1.36 9.25 4.42
CA PRO A 11 1.89 9.95 3.26
C PRO A 11 0.97 11.04 2.71
N GLU A 12 -0.34 10.76 2.65
CA GLU A 12 -1.32 11.73 2.13
C GLU A 12 -1.52 12.92 3.08
N PHE A 13 -1.47 12.71 4.39
CA PHE A 13 -1.44 13.81 5.36
C PHE A 13 -0.17 14.66 5.24
N SER A 14 1.01 14.04 5.04
CA SER A 14 2.27 14.77 4.82
C SER A 14 2.17 15.68 3.60
N ARG A 15 1.64 15.16 2.47
CA ARG A 15 1.41 15.95 1.24
C ARG A 15 0.41 17.08 1.46
N SER A 16 -0.73 16.77 2.08
CA SER A 16 -1.81 17.72 2.33
C SER A 16 -1.37 18.87 3.24
N LEU A 17 -0.65 18.56 4.32
CA LEU A 17 -0.11 19.56 5.24
C LEU A 17 0.97 20.42 4.60
N HIS A 18 1.87 19.85 3.78
CA HIS A 18 2.81 20.63 2.99
C HIS A 18 2.10 21.62 2.07
N ASN A 19 1.09 21.16 1.33
CA ASN A 19 0.32 22.02 0.44
C ASN A 19 -0.44 23.13 1.19
N LEU A 20 -0.99 22.81 2.36
CA LEU A 20 -1.67 23.77 3.22
C LEU A 20 -0.69 24.80 3.81
N LEU A 21 0.50 24.36 4.22
CA LEU A 21 1.54 25.23 4.77
C LEU A 21 1.93 26.35 3.80
N GLN A 22 2.04 26.03 2.50
CA GLN A 22 2.34 27.01 1.44
C GLN A 22 1.25 28.09 1.27
N LYS A 23 0.07 27.93 1.86
CA LYS A 23 -1.00 28.95 1.84
C LYS A 23 -0.86 30.00 2.95
N PHE A 24 0.03 29.78 3.90
CA PHE A 24 0.27 30.69 5.01
C PHE A 24 1.69 31.25 4.91
N SER A 25 1.84 32.54 5.20
CA SER A 25 3.15 33.18 5.25
C SER A 25 3.85 32.87 6.57
N ASP A 26 5.15 32.57 6.47
CA ASP A 26 6.03 32.62 7.63
C ASP A 26 6.22 34.08 8.06
N ILE A 27 6.19 34.34 9.36
CA ILE A 27 6.44 35.67 9.94
C ILE A 27 7.58 35.50 10.94
N PRO A 28 8.85 35.58 10.48
CA PRO A 28 10.03 35.23 11.27
C PRO A 28 10.16 36.05 12.56
N ASP A 29 9.70 37.29 12.54
CA ASP A 29 9.81 38.23 13.65
C ASP A 29 8.71 38.06 14.72
N MET A 30 7.86 37.03 14.58
CA MET A 30 6.79 36.69 15.55
C MET A 30 6.75 35.19 15.87
N SER A 31 7.92 34.57 16.11
CA SER A 31 8.03 33.15 16.49
C SER A 31 7.22 32.77 17.74
N ASP A 32 6.94 33.75 18.59
CA ASP A 32 6.28 33.57 19.89
C ASP A 32 4.75 33.64 19.77
N VAL A 33 4.25 34.07 18.61
CA VAL A 33 2.82 34.20 18.33
C VAL A 33 2.34 32.93 17.66
N LEU A 34 1.32 32.30 18.26
CA LEU A 34 0.66 31.15 17.67
C LEU A 34 0.01 31.55 16.34
N SER A 35 0.61 31.13 15.23
CA SER A 35 0.14 31.38 13.87
C SER A 35 -0.28 30.08 13.19
N ASN A 36 -1.18 30.17 12.22
CA ASN A 36 -1.57 29.01 11.41
C ASN A 36 -0.36 28.35 10.75
N TYR A 37 0.60 29.15 10.27
CA TYR A 37 1.85 28.64 9.73
C TYR A 37 2.61 27.79 10.76
N SER A 38 2.83 28.31 11.98
CA SER A 38 3.55 27.60 13.03
C SER A 38 2.84 26.30 13.45
N ILE A 39 1.52 26.34 13.59
CA ILE A 39 0.70 25.16 13.91
C ILE A 39 0.86 24.09 12.81
N ILE A 40 0.62 24.46 11.56
CA ILE A 40 0.67 23.52 10.43
C ILE A 40 2.09 22.99 10.23
N ASN A 41 3.12 23.82 10.40
CA ASN A 41 4.50 23.40 10.32
C ASN A 41 4.82 22.34 11.38
N ASN A 42 4.38 22.53 12.62
CA ASN A 42 4.56 21.54 13.70
C ASN A 42 3.82 20.23 13.39
N LEU A 43 2.58 20.29 12.90
CA LEU A 43 1.84 19.10 12.46
C LEU A 43 2.54 18.39 11.29
N THR A 44 3.12 19.14 10.37
CA THR A 44 3.90 18.62 9.23
C THR A 44 5.13 17.86 9.71
N ARG A 45 5.82 18.35 10.74
CA ARG A 45 6.97 17.66 11.34
C ARG A 45 6.55 16.35 11.99
N ILE A 46 5.48 16.36 12.79
CA ILE A 46 4.95 15.16 13.45
C ILE A 46 4.61 14.07 12.41
N ILE A 47 3.89 14.42 11.34
CA ILE A 47 3.50 13.43 10.34
C ILE A 47 4.70 12.90 9.53
N ASN A 48 5.72 13.72 9.30
CA ASN A 48 6.94 13.28 8.63
C ASN A 48 7.73 12.29 9.50
N ASP A 49 7.77 12.50 10.82
CA ASP A 49 8.41 11.57 11.75
C ASP A 49 7.66 10.22 11.76
N LEU A 50 6.33 10.24 11.74
CA LEU A 50 5.52 9.03 11.60
C LEU A 50 5.77 8.32 10.26
N MET A 51 5.82 9.08 9.16
CA MET A 51 6.12 8.55 7.84
C MET A 51 7.48 7.85 7.81
N ALA A 52 8.50 8.47 8.39
CA ALA A 52 9.83 7.89 8.51
C ALA A 52 9.81 6.60 9.34
N CYS A 53 9.08 6.58 10.46
CA CYS A 53 8.95 5.38 11.29
C CYS A 53 8.30 4.21 10.52
N LEU A 54 7.23 4.48 9.78
CA LEU A 54 6.53 3.47 8.98
C LEU A 54 7.34 2.98 7.77
N ALA A 55 8.29 3.78 7.26
CA ALA A 55 9.14 3.40 6.13
C ALA A 55 10.15 2.29 6.46
N PHE A 56 10.44 2.06 7.74
CA PHE A 56 11.29 0.95 8.20
C PHE A 56 10.52 -0.38 8.34
N ASP A 57 9.20 -0.36 8.13
CA ASP A 57 8.37 -1.56 8.26
C ASP A 57 8.45 -2.44 7.00
N LYS A 58 8.13 -3.74 7.15
CA LYS A 58 8.11 -4.74 6.05
C LYS A 58 7.13 -4.38 4.93
N ASN A 59 6.22 -3.44 5.20
CA ASN A 59 5.17 -2.96 4.29
C ASN A 59 5.61 -1.77 3.43
N LYS A 60 6.90 -1.62 3.12
CA LYS A 60 7.42 -0.47 2.36
C LYS A 60 6.76 -0.30 0.98
N ASP A 61 6.40 -1.40 0.33
CA ASP A 61 5.74 -1.39 -0.99
C ASP A 61 4.20 -1.28 -0.89
N PHE A 62 3.63 -1.18 0.31
CA PHE A 62 2.19 -1.17 0.52
C PHE A 62 1.48 -0.04 -0.22
N VAL A 63 2.07 1.16 -0.28
CA VAL A 63 1.53 2.29 -1.05
C VAL A 63 1.55 2.00 -2.55
N LYS A 64 2.61 1.36 -3.04
CA LYS A 64 2.74 1.03 -4.46
C LYS A 64 1.71 -0.02 -4.88
N GLU A 65 1.44 -0.99 -4.01
CA GLU A 65 0.50 -2.08 -4.28
C GLU A 65 -0.95 -1.65 -4.09
N ASN A 66 -1.23 -0.88 -3.04
CA ASN A 66 -2.59 -0.60 -2.55
C ASN A 66 -3.01 0.87 -2.68
N GLY A 67 -2.15 1.74 -3.23
CA GLY A 67 -2.46 3.16 -3.40
C GLY A 67 -3.68 3.43 -4.27
N HIS A 68 -4.04 2.50 -5.15
CA HIS A 68 -5.26 2.56 -5.97
C HIS A 68 -6.55 2.41 -5.16
N LEU A 69 -6.48 1.95 -3.91
CA LEU A 69 -7.62 1.85 -3.00
C LEU A 69 -7.96 3.18 -2.32
N TYR A 70 -7.05 4.15 -2.40
CA TYR A 70 -7.27 5.49 -1.89
C TYR A 70 -8.01 6.34 -2.92
N GLU A 71 -9.08 6.99 -2.49
CA GLU A 71 -9.77 8.01 -3.26
C GLU A 71 -9.49 9.39 -2.64
N GLU A 72 -9.08 10.34 -3.50
CA GLU A 72 -8.81 11.70 -3.05
C GLU A 72 -10.12 12.40 -2.68
N GLY A 73 -10.23 12.80 -1.42
CA GLY A 73 -11.37 13.52 -0.88
C GLY A 73 -11.14 15.02 -0.78
N HIS A 74 -12.23 15.79 -0.72
CA HIS A 74 -12.19 17.19 -0.31
C HIS A 74 -12.84 17.32 1.05
N PHE A 75 -12.08 17.85 2.01
CA PHE A 75 -12.51 17.95 3.40
C PHE A 75 -12.60 19.41 3.82
N ILE A 76 -13.63 19.74 4.60
CA ILE A 76 -13.60 20.95 5.42
C ILE A 76 -12.53 20.80 6.51
N PRO A 77 -11.96 21.91 7.05
CA PRO A 77 -10.86 21.83 8.01
C PRO A 77 -11.16 20.95 9.22
N GLU A 78 -12.37 21.04 9.78
CA GLU A 78 -12.78 20.24 10.95
C GLU A 78 -12.61 18.73 10.69
N ASP A 79 -13.15 18.25 9.58
CA ASP A 79 -13.10 16.83 9.24
C ASP A 79 -11.69 16.38 8.87
N PHE A 80 -10.93 17.22 8.15
CA PHE A 80 -9.52 16.93 7.87
C PHE A 80 -8.73 16.68 9.16
N PHE A 81 -8.83 17.59 10.13
CA PHE A 81 -8.09 17.47 11.38
C PHE A 81 -8.67 16.40 12.31
N ARG A 82 -9.96 16.06 12.21
CA ARG A 82 -10.56 14.90 12.88
C ARG A 82 -9.89 13.59 12.43
N HIS A 83 -9.75 13.40 11.12
CA HIS A 83 -9.08 12.22 10.55
C HIS A 83 -7.57 12.19 10.87
N PHE A 84 -6.93 13.36 10.85
CA PHE A 84 -5.53 13.49 11.27
C PHE A 84 -5.35 12.99 12.70
N ASN A 85 -6.16 13.49 13.65
CA ASN A 85 -6.06 13.08 15.04
C ASN A 85 -6.35 11.59 15.23
N SER A 86 -7.37 11.07 14.54
CA SER A 86 -7.68 9.62 14.56
C SER A 86 -6.50 8.77 14.06
N THR A 87 -5.75 9.26 13.08
CA THR A 87 -4.56 8.57 12.54
C THR A 87 -3.44 8.52 13.57
N ILE A 88 -3.23 9.60 14.34
CA ILE A 88 -2.26 9.63 15.44
C ILE A 88 -2.64 8.60 16.53
N GLU A 89 -3.91 8.53 16.91
CA GLU A 89 -4.35 7.55 17.93
C GLU A 89 -4.21 6.10 17.44
N VAL A 90 -4.58 5.81 16.19
CA VAL A 90 -4.36 4.47 15.60
C VAL A 90 -2.87 4.11 15.59
N TYR A 91 -1.99 5.07 15.29
CA TYR A 91 -0.56 4.85 15.36
C TYR A 91 -0.11 4.48 16.78
N LYS A 92 -0.53 5.25 17.80
CA LYS A 92 -0.19 4.99 19.21
C LYS A 92 -0.66 3.60 19.66
N GLU A 93 -1.91 3.24 19.38
CA GLU A 93 -2.46 1.92 19.72
C GLU A 93 -1.75 0.76 19.02
N SER A 94 -1.19 1.02 17.82
CA SER A 94 -0.45 0.01 17.04
C SER A 94 1.03 -0.11 17.45
N ALA A 95 1.63 0.98 17.95
CA ALA A 95 3.03 1.00 18.37
C ALA A 95 3.28 0.09 19.58
N ASP A 96 2.29 -0.05 20.47
CA ASP A 96 2.35 -0.89 21.67
C ASP A 96 2.21 -2.40 21.36
N ARG A 97 1.87 -2.77 20.13
CA ARG A 97 1.63 -4.17 19.73
C ARG A 97 2.87 -4.76 19.07
N LEU A 98 3.49 -5.72 19.77
CA LEU A 98 4.65 -6.50 19.31
C LEU A 98 4.36 -7.40 18.09
N ASP A 99 3.10 -7.78 17.88
CA ASP A 99 2.66 -8.64 16.79
C ASP A 99 1.93 -7.79 15.73
N LYS A 100 2.71 -7.08 14.91
CA LYS A 100 2.18 -6.42 13.72
C LYS A 100 1.82 -7.51 12.71
N ASN A 101 0.57 -7.98 12.77
CA ASN A 101 0.00 -8.82 11.72
C ASN A 101 0.30 -8.19 10.35
N ASP A 102 0.73 -9.01 9.40
CA ASP A 102 1.03 -8.56 8.04
C ASP A 102 -0.17 -7.82 7.45
N CYS A 103 0.10 -6.73 6.73
CA CYS A 103 -0.93 -5.93 6.10
C CYS A 103 -1.42 -6.59 4.82
N ILE A 104 -2.19 -7.66 5.00
CA ILE A 104 -2.85 -8.38 3.92
C ILE A 104 -4.24 -7.77 3.76
N LEU A 105 -4.43 -7.04 2.66
CA LEU A 105 -5.76 -6.61 2.24
C LEU A 105 -6.54 -7.84 1.74
N PRO A 106 -7.82 -8.00 2.15
CA PRO A 106 -8.67 -9.01 1.55
C PRO A 106 -8.75 -8.79 0.04
N SER A 107 -8.43 -9.81 -0.75
CA SER A 107 -8.62 -9.75 -2.20
C SER A 107 -10.10 -9.50 -2.53
N THR A 108 -10.39 -8.60 -3.47
CA THR A 108 -11.75 -8.32 -3.96
C THR A 108 -12.37 -9.47 -4.76
N VAL A 109 -11.71 -10.63 -4.84
CA VAL A 109 -12.36 -11.86 -5.29
C VAL A 109 -13.41 -12.23 -4.24
N GLY A 110 -14.66 -11.85 -4.52
CA GLY A 110 -15.80 -12.17 -3.69
C GLY A 110 -15.75 -13.63 -3.28
N THR A 111 -15.94 -13.88 -1.99
CA THR A 111 -16.19 -15.24 -1.50
C THR A 111 -17.30 -15.80 -2.38
N PRO A 112 -17.12 -16.95 -3.05
CA PRO A 112 -18.24 -17.57 -3.74
C PRO A 112 -19.29 -17.78 -2.66
N GLU A 113 -20.46 -17.15 -2.81
CA GLU A 113 -21.59 -17.54 -1.98
C GLU A 113 -21.68 -19.05 -2.08
N ASN A 114 -21.63 -19.72 -0.94
CA ASN A 114 -22.01 -21.13 -0.85
C ASN A 114 -23.50 -21.18 -1.21
N ASP A 115 -23.82 -21.13 -2.50
CA ASP A 115 -25.13 -21.46 -2.99
C ASP A 115 -25.25 -22.98 -2.78
N SER A 116 -25.92 -23.31 -1.69
CA SER A 116 -26.25 -24.64 -1.17
C SER A 116 -27.13 -25.49 -2.13
N ARG A 117 -26.98 -25.33 -3.43
CA ARG A 117 -27.62 -26.18 -4.44
C ARG A 117 -26.65 -27.26 -4.87
N VAL A 118 -26.63 -28.34 -4.08
CA VAL A 118 -26.20 -29.64 -4.57
C VAL A 118 -27.03 -29.99 -5.81
N ALA A 119 -26.41 -30.00 -7.00
CA ALA A 119 -26.72 -30.95 -8.07
C ALA A 119 -25.74 -30.88 -9.26
N VAL A 120 -24.93 -31.94 -9.37
CA VAL A 120 -24.56 -32.68 -10.59
C VAL A 120 -23.48 -32.11 -11.53
N THR A 121 -22.29 -32.72 -11.38
CA THR A 121 -21.25 -33.07 -12.36
C THR A 121 -21.25 -32.45 -13.76
N LYS A 122 -20.17 -31.72 -14.08
CA LYS A 122 -19.45 -31.89 -15.35
C LYS A 122 -17.99 -31.49 -15.18
N THR A 123 -17.12 -32.48 -15.16
CA THR A 123 -15.67 -32.29 -15.30
C THR A 123 -15.42 -31.62 -16.65
N PHE A 124 -14.88 -30.40 -16.64
CA PHE A 124 -14.31 -29.82 -17.86
C PHE A 124 -13.06 -30.63 -18.20
N LEU A 125 -13.24 -31.67 -19.01
CA LEU A 125 -12.16 -32.36 -19.69
C LEU A 125 -11.64 -31.41 -20.76
N PHE A 126 -10.54 -30.73 -20.47
CA PHE A 126 -9.75 -30.12 -21.52
C PHE A 126 -9.29 -31.24 -22.47
N PRO A 127 -9.46 -31.08 -23.80
CA PRO A 127 -8.90 -32.04 -24.74
C PRO A 127 -7.37 -32.10 -24.54
N PRO A 128 -6.75 -33.29 -24.59
CA PRO A 128 -5.31 -33.40 -24.40
C PRO A 128 -4.59 -32.60 -25.50
N VAL A 129 -3.82 -31.60 -25.09
CA VAL A 129 -2.94 -30.86 -25.99
C VAL A 129 -1.72 -31.73 -26.28
N ALA A 130 -1.49 -32.03 -27.55
CA ALA A 130 -0.30 -32.76 -27.97
C ALA A 130 0.96 -31.93 -27.66
N ALA A 131 1.81 -32.44 -26.77
CA ALA A 131 3.16 -31.93 -26.60
C ALA A 131 4.01 -32.44 -27.77
N SER A 132 4.33 -31.56 -28.71
CA SER A 132 5.32 -31.85 -29.74
C SER A 132 6.69 -32.02 -29.08
N SER A 133 7.16 -33.27 -29.04
CA SER A 133 8.50 -33.64 -28.59
C SER A 133 9.55 -32.95 -29.46
N LEU A 134 10.33 -32.02 -28.89
CA LEU A 134 11.57 -31.56 -29.51
C LEU A 134 12.56 -32.73 -29.54
N ARG A 135 12.73 -33.35 -30.71
CA ARG A 135 13.85 -34.26 -30.96
C ARG A 135 15.12 -33.43 -31.12
N ASN A 136 16.09 -33.71 -30.25
CA ASN A 136 17.42 -33.16 -30.29
C ASN A 136 18.28 -34.09 -31.17
N ASP A 137 18.33 -33.86 -32.48
CA ASP A 137 19.22 -34.61 -33.36
C ASP A 137 20.62 -33.99 -33.31
N SER A 138 21.41 -34.43 -32.32
CA SER A 138 22.86 -34.32 -32.35
C SER A 138 23.39 -35.30 -33.40
N ILE A 139 23.75 -34.81 -34.58
CA ILE A 139 24.51 -35.60 -35.55
C ILE A 139 26.00 -35.32 -35.34
N GLY A 140 26.63 -36.21 -34.57
CA GLY A 140 28.05 -36.52 -34.71
C GLY A 140 28.17 -37.83 -35.49
N SER A 141 28.76 -37.80 -36.67
CA SER A 141 29.29 -39.00 -37.32
C SER A 141 30.62 -38.65 -37.99
N SER A 142 31.68 -39.15 -37.38
CA SER A 142 33.02 -39.24 -37.94
C SER A 142 33.24 -40.66 -38.45
N THR A 143 33.77 -40.83 -39.67
CA THR A 143 34.78 -41.86 -40.00
C THR A 143 35.37 -41.67 -41.41
N SER A 144 36.65 -41.32 -41.44
CA SER A 144 37.76 -42.06 -42.08
C SER A 144 37.75 -42.46 -43.58
N SER A 145 38.71 -41.85 -44.30
CA SER A 145 39.77 -42.44 -45.17
C SER A 145 39.50 -42.98 -46.60
N ASN A 146 40.31 -42.38 -47.50
CA ASN A 146 41.07 -42.88 -48.67
C ASN A 146 40.37 -43.24 -50.00
N SER A 147 40.75 -42.51 -51.05
CA SER A 147 41.47 -42.99 -52.25
C SER A 147 42.14 -41.80 -52.96
#